data_AF-A0A3P6CQS2-F1
#
_entry.id   AF-A0A3P6CQS2-F1
#
_cell.length_a   1.000
_cell.length_b   1.000
_cell.length_c   1.000
_cell.angle_alpha   90.00
_cell.angle_beta   90.00
_cell.angle_gamma   90.00
#
_symmetry.space_group_name_H-M   'P 1'
#
loop_
_entity.id
_entity.type
_entity.pdbx_description
1 polymer ?
#
loop_
_entity_poly.entity_id
_entity_poly.type
_entity_poly.pdbx_seq_one_letter_code
_entity_poly.pdbx_strand_id
1 'polypeptide(L)'
;MENMKNLIEFHVTFATDYSQLVKMVLDPEKLSAFETYLEDIHILKERFSYLEISRTQNTRTDSLVRIAMNQSSYIVYMDTRYHSPKSLFVMLRNSYLSGCKSSM
;
A
#
# COMPACT_ATOMS: atom_id res chain seq x y z
N MET A 1 24.66 -23.31 -12.11
CA MET A 1 23.46 -24.15 -11.89
C MET A 1 23.29 -24.34 -10.38
N GLU A 2 22.04 -24.24 -9.89
CA GLU A 2 21.51 -24.81 -8.62
C GLU A 2 21.26 -23.99 -7.34
N ASN A 3 21.33 -22.65 -7.30
CA ASN A 3 21.06 -21.94 -6.02
C ASN A 3 19.77 -21.11 -5.92
N MET A 4 18.81 -21.25 -6.85
CA MET A 4 17.51 -20.52 -6.76
C MET A 4 16.28 -21.43 -6.86
N LYS A 5 16.36 -22.68 -6.38
CA LYS A 5 15.23 -23.62 -6.47
C LYS A 5 14.21 -23.52 -5.32
N ASN A 6 14.34 -22.57 -4.38
CA ASN A 6 13.43 -22.46 -3.24
C ASN A 6 13.02 -21.00 -2.92
N LEU A 7 12.74 -20.17 -3.93
CA LEU A 7 11.84 -19.04 -3.67
C LEU A 7 10.45 -19.64 -3.55
N ILE A 8 10.06 -20.00 -2.32
CA ILE A 8 8.66 -20.30 -2.00
C ILE A 8 7.87 -19.13 -2.55
N GLU A 9 7.04 -19.39 -3.56
CA GLU A 9 6.11 -18.42 -4.12
C GLU A 9 5.08 -18.16 -3.02
N PHE A 10 5.37 -17.15 -2.18
CA PHE A 10 4.47 -16.77 -1.10
C PHE A 10 3.23 -16.16 -1.74
N HIS A 11 2.14 -16.93 -1.76
CA HIS A 11 0.84 -16.41 -2.14
C HIS A 11 0.33 -15.53 -1.00
N VAL A 12 0.50 -14.21 -1.15
CA VAL A 12 0.04 -13.22 -0.19
C VAL A 12 -1.28 -12.62 -0.65
N THR A 13 -2.25 -12.58 0.26
CA THR A 13 -3.58 -11.99 0.02
C THR A 13 -3.69 -10.66 0.75
N PHE A 14 -3.95 -9.58 0.01
CA PHE A 14 -4.32 -8.28 0.54
C PHE A 14 -5.82 -8.23 0.82
N ALA A 15 -6.18 -8.35 2.09
CA ALA A 15 -7.55 -8.19 2.55
C ALA A 15 -7.83 -6.74 2.95
N THR A 16 -8.91 -6.15 2.46
CA THR A 16 -9.34 -4.78 2.82
C THR A 16 -10.86 -4.65 2.87
N ASP A 17 -11.36 -3.79 3.75
CA ASP A 17 -12.78 -3.40 3.79
C ASP A 17 -13.08 -2.17 2.91
N TYR A 18 -12.09 -1.65 2.19
CA TYR A 18 -12.26 -0.55 1.25
C TYR A 18 -12.50 -1.08 -0.17
N SER A 19 -13.75 -1.40 -0.47
CA SER A 19 -14.20 -1.98 -1.75
C SER A 19 -13.77 -1.20 -2.99
N GLN A 20 -13.70 0.14 -2.87
CA GLN A 20 -13.27 1.00 -3.95
C GLN A 20 -11.80 0.74 -4.31
N LEU A 21 -10.92 0.54 -3.33
CA LEU A 21 -9.51 0.21 -3.58
C LEU A 21 -9.34 -1.14 -4.29
N VAL A 22 -10.15 -2.14 -3.94
CA VAL A 22 -10.12 -3.44 -4.64
C VAL A 22 -10.49 -3.26 -6.11
N LYS A 23 -11.58 -2.54 -6.39
CA LYS A 23 -11.99 -2.22 -7.78
C LYS A 23 -10.93 -1.44 -8.53
N MET A 24 -10.29 -0.49 -7.84
CA MET A 24 -9.20 0.33 -8.37
C MET A 24 -7.97 -0.49 -8.78
N VAL A 25 -7.57 -1.46 -7.96
CA VAL A 25 -6.44 -2.34 -8.31
C VAL A 25 -6.82 -3.31 -9.43
N LEU A 26 -8.06 -3.77 -9.46
CA LEU A 26 -8.54 -4.66 -10.53
C LEU A 26 -8.66 -3.92 -11.88
N ASP A 27 -8.97 -2.63 -11.87
CA ASP A 27 -9.14 -1.79 -13.06
C ASP A 27 -8.46 -0.41 -12.88
N PRO A 28 -7.10 -0.39 -12.94
CA PRO A 28 -6.31 0.77 -12.56
C PRO A 28 -6.38 1.89 -13.62
N GLU A 29 -6.70 1.59 -14.87
CA GLU A 29 -6.84 2.57 -15.97
C GLU A 29 -7.93 3.61 -15.71
N LYS A 30 -8.88 3.33 -14.82
CA LYS A 30 -9.95 4.26 -14.43
C LYS A 30 -9.50 5.33 -13.41
N LEU A 31 -8.22 5.40 -13.05
CA LEU A 31 -7.72 6.24 -11.96
C LEU A 31 -6.70 7.28 -12.41
N SER A 32 -7.19 8.45 -12.82
CA SER A 32 -6.36 9.61 -13.10
C SER A 32 -5.52 10.06 -11.91
N ALA A 33 -6.02 9.91 -10.67
CA ALA A 33 -5.31 10.31 -9.45
C ALA A 33 -4.07 9.44 -9.14
N PHE A 34 -4.00 8.23 -9.71
CA PHE A 34 -2.91 7.29 -9.48
C PHE A 34 -2.09 7.02 -10.75
N GLU A 35 -2.26 7.84 -11.79
CA GLU A 35 -1.61 7.66 -13.09
C GLU A 35 -0.08 7.49 -12.96
N THR A 36 0.55 8.29 -12.10
CA THR A 36 2.00 8.23 -11.81
C THR A 36 2.45 6.91 -11.16
N TYR A 37 1.53 6.11 -10.62
CA TYR A 37 1.82 4.87 -9.91
C TYR A 37 1.26 3.62 -10.61
N LEU A 38 0.66 3.75 -11.80
CA LEU A 38 0.00 2.64 -12.49
C LEU A 38 0.94 1.45 -12.74
N GLU A 39 2.19 1.72 -13.10
CA GLU A 39 3.19 0.66 -13.33
C GLU A 39 3.47 -0.15 -12.04
N ASP A 40 3.68 0.54 -10.92
CA ASP A 40 3.86 -0.11 -9.61
C ASP A 40 2.60 -0.89 -9.21
N ILE A 41 1.41 -0.33 -9.46
CA ILE A 41 0.13 -1.01 -9.16
C ILE A 41 -0.04 -2.26 -10.02
N HIS A 42 0.34 -2.24 -11.30
CA HIS A 42 0.31 -3.44 -12.15
C HIS A 42 1.22 -4.54 -11.63
N ILE A 43 2.46 -4.20 -11.25
CA ILE A 43 3.40 -5.17 -10.66
C ILE A 43 2.83 -5.76 -9.37
N LEU A 44 2.21 -4.94 -8.52
CA LEU A 44 1.59 -5.40 -7.28
C LEU A 44 0.37 -6.30 -7.57
N LYS A 45 -0.47 -5.91 -8.54
CA LYS A 45 -1.65 -6.65 -8.98
C LYS A 45 -1.30 -8.06 -9.44
N GLU A 46 -0.21 -8.22 -10.19
CA GLU A 46 0.21 -9.52 -10.69
C GLU A 46 0.82 -10.43 -9.60
N ARG A 47 1.33 -9.83 -8.53
CA ARG A 47 2.05 -10.57 -7.46
C ARG A 47 1.16 -10.99 -6.30
N PHE A 48 -0.03 -10.41 -6.17
CA PHE A 48 -0.86 -10.58 -4.99
C PHE A 48 -2.32 -10.83 -5.34
N SER A 49 -3.00 -11.59 -4.47
CA SER A 49 -4.46 -11.68 -4.50
C SER A 49 -5.09 -10.58 -3.67
N TYR A 50 -6.24 -10.05 -4.10
CA TYR A 50 -6.96 -8.98 -3.40
C TYR A 50 -8.33 -9.48 -2.97
N LEU A 51 -8.68 -9.28 -1.71
CA LEU A 51 -9.93 -9.75 -1.12
C LEU A 51 -10.65 -8.59 -0.43
N GLU A 52 -11.88 -8.35 -0.82
CA GLU A 52 -12.79 -7.49 -0.06
C GLU A 52 -13.30 -8.26 1.16
N ILE A 53 -13.16 -7.67 2.35
CA ILE A 53 -13.65 -8.23 3.62
C ILE A 53 -14.61 -7.24 4.29
N SER A 54 -15.43 -7.72 5.23
CA SER A 54 -16.26 -6.80 6.01
C SER A 54 -15.41 -5.99 6.99
N ARG A 55 -15.86 -4.77 7.33
CA ARG A 55 -15.21 -3.96 8.36
C ARG A 55 -15.09 -4.67 9.71
N THR A 56 -16.06 -5.52 10.05
CA THR A 56 -16.03 -6.35 11.26
C THR A 56 -14.93 -7.41 11.26
N GLN A 57 -14.40 -7.77 10.08
CA GLN A 57 -13.24 -8.65 9.92
C GLN A 57 -11.91 -7.87 9.90
N ASN A 58 -11.92 -6.56 9.59
CA ASN A 58 -10.72 -5.71 9.49
C ASN A 58 -10.37 -4.94 10.79
N THR A 59 -10.82 -5.42 11.95
CA THR A 59 -10.76 -4.69 13.23
C THR A 59 -9.35 -4.34 13.70
N ARG A 60 -8.37 -5.19 13.40
CA ARG A 60 -6.96 -4.95 13.75
C ARG A 60 -6.40 -3.76 12.98
N THR A 61 -6.68 -3.68 11.68
CA THR A 61 -6.27 -2.56 10.84
C THR A 61 -6.96 -1.28 11.28
N ASP A 62 -8.28 -1.30 11.53
CA ASP A 62 -9.03 -0.14 12.03
C ASP A 62 -8.44 0.40 13.35
N SER A 63 -8.07 -0.50 14.27
CA SER A 63 -7.41 -0.13 15.52
C SER A 63 -6.05 0.54 15.29
N LEU A 64 -5.23 -0.02 14.41
CA LEU A 64 -3.91 0.54 14.08
C LEU A 64 -4.02 1.90 13.40
N VAL A 65 -4.96 2.06 12.46
CA VAL A 65 -5.23 3.34 11.79
C VAL A 65 -5.66 4.38 12.81
N ARG A 66 -6.56 4.05 13.75
CA ARG A 66 -6.97 4.98 14.81
C ARG A 66 -5.79 5.41 15.69
N ILE A 67 -4.89 4.49 16.04
CA ILE A 67 -3.67 4.82 16.79
C ILE A 67 -2.79 5.78 15.98
N ALA A 68 -2.56 5.47 14.69
CA ALA A 68 -1.75 6.30 13.82
C ALA A 68 -2.37 7.69 13.60
N MET A 69 -3.69 7.79 13.44
CA MET A 69 -4.38 9.07 13.29
C MET A 69 -4.25 9.97 14.53
N ASN A 70 -4.16 9.35 15.72
CA ASN A 70 -3.92 10.09 16.96
C ASN A 70 -2.46 10.55 17.10
N GLN A 71 -1.57 10.11 16.22
CA GLN A 71 -0.17 10.51 16.17
C GLN A 71 0.10 11.25 14.86
N SER A 72 -0.15 12.57 14.87
CA SER A 72 -0.03 13.45 13.70
C SER A 72 1.33 13.38 12.98
N SER A 73 2.39 12.98 13.68
CA SER A 73 3.74 12.77 13.12
C SER A 73 3.83 11.63 12.08
N TYR A 74 2.86 10.72 12.03
CA TYR A 74 2.85 9.58 11.10
C TYR A 74 1.97 9.80 9.86
N ILE A 75 1.23 10.92 9.79
CA ILE A 75 0.34 11.20 8.68
C ILE A 75 1.04 12.12 7.68
N VAL A 76 1.38 11.59 6.51
CA VAL A 76 1.89 12.38 5.38
C VAL A 76 0.74 12.59 4.40
N TYR A 77 0.24 13.82 4.30
CA TYR A 77 -0.73 14.20 3.28
C TYR A 77 -0.01 14.43 1.95
N MET A 78 -0.41 13.69 0.93
CA MET A 78 0.10 13.87 -0.42
C MET A 78 -0.65 15.04 -1.07
N ASP A 79 -0.06 16.23 -1.04
CA ASP A 79 -0.52 17.36 -1.88
C ASP A 79 0.02 17.14 -3.30
N THR A 80 -0.86 17.24 -4.29
CA THR A 80 -0.58 17.07 -5.72
C THR A 80 0.45 18.08 -6.27
N ARG A 81 0.80 19.10 -5.48
CA ARG A 81 1.80 20.13 -5.83
C ARG A 81 3.24 19.77 -5.46
N TYR A 82 3.45 18.78 -4.60
CA TYR A 82 4.80 18.25 -4.35
C TYR A 82 5.13 17.18 -5.38
N HIS A 83 6.39 17.13 -5.81
CA HIS A 83 6.88 16.06 -6.68
C HIS A 83 6.62 14.71 -6.01
N SER A 84 5.50 14.09 -6.38
CA SER A 84 5.16 12.74 -5.99
C SER A 84 6.39 11.88 -6.32
N PRO A 85 6.87 11.06 -5.37
CA PRO A 85 7.90 10.09 -5.67
C PRO A 85 7.46 9.30 -6.88
N LYS A 86 8.31 9.19 -7.91
CA LYS A 86 8.00 8.46 -9.15
C LYS A 86 7.66 6.97 -8.95
N SER A 87 7.76 6.46 -7.71
CA SER A 87 7.41 5.11 -7.33
C SER A 87 6.75 5.07 -5.93
N LEU A 88 5.67 4.30 -5.83
CA LEU A 88 4.99 3.92 -4.58
C LEU A 88 5.97 3.25 -3.60
N PHE A 89 6.88 2.40 -4.10
CA PHE A 89 7.86 1.73 -3.26
C PHE A 89 8.84 2.70 -2.61
N VAL A 90 9.30 3.70 -3.36
CA VAL A 90 10.18 4.76 -2.84
C VAL A 90 9.44 5.63 -1.83
N MET A 91 8.18 5.95 -2.10
CA MET A 91 7.32 6.67 -1.17
C MET A 91 7.18 5.92 0.16
N LEU A 92 6.75 4.65 0.11
CA LEU A 92 6.53 3.83 1.31
C LEU A 92 7.81 3.67 2.12
N ARG A 93 8.95 3.47 1.44
CA ARG A 93 10.26 3.39 2.09
C ARG A 93 10.62 4.70 2.80
N ASN A 94 10.41 5.84 2.16
CA ASN A 94 10.74 7.14 2.76
C ASN A 94 9.85 7.45 3.97
N SER A 95 8.56 7.14 3.91
CA SER A 95 7.63 7.31 5.04
C SER A 95 7.98 6.42 6.23
N TYR A 96 8.40 5.17 5.97
CA TYR A 96 8.88 4.27 7.02
C TYR A 96 10.14 4.81 7.70
N LEU A 97 11.11 5.30 6.92
CA LEU A 97 12.36 5.83 7.43
C LEU A 97 12.19 7.17 8.17
N SER A 98 11.23 8.01 7.78
CA SER A 98 10.92 9.24 8.53
C SER A 98 10.27 8.95 9.87
N GLY A 99 9.40 7.94 9.97
CA GLY A 99 8.80 7.51 11.23
C GLY A 99 9.84 7.00 12.24
N CYS A 100 10.87 6.29 11.77
CA CYS A 100 11.96 5.83 12.63
C CYS A 100 12.84 6.95 13.17
N LYS A 101 12.98 8.08 12.46
CA LYS A 101 13.81 9.21 12.91
C LYS A 101 13.15 10.08 13.98
N SER A 102 11.82 10.12 14.04
CA SER A 102 11.09 10.91 15.05
C SER A 102 10.93 10.21 16.40
N SER A 103 11.46 8.98 16.55
CA SER A 103 11.37 8.18 17.79
C SER A 103 12.70 8.05 18.56
N MET A 104 13.72 8.87 18.22
CA MET A 104 14.97 9.04 18.99
C MET A 104 15.04 10.40 19.65
#